data_AF-A0A956QI93-F1
#
_entry.id   AF-A0A956QI93-F1
#
_cell.length_a   1.000
_cell.length_b   1.000
_cell.length_c   1.000
_cell.angle_alpha   90.00
_cell.angle_beta   90.00
_cell.angle_gamma   90.00
#
_symmetry.space_group_name_H-M   'P 1'
#
loop_
_entity.id
_entity.type
_entity.pdbx_description
1 polymer ?
#
loop_
_entity_poly.entity_id
_entity_poly.type
_entity_poly.pdbx_seq_one_letter_code
_entity_poly.pdbx_strand_id
1 'polypeptide(L)'
;MAETMLEVTPEMTPAEMREYYLEQTRRSLAQWEANNFSIHDNPPFPLDSDAAAEVRLTPELAQRINLREQIEAFAEEAKVSTAGVRENQNVLCPWDHRYRINEYIFALIAEALSKLVVELQPERFADGHQVDLIKVRKHLSEQVGVIEAIFGRPLEEVVELMKATPVRIVGGEVRSNTPRYVDLMSRIYAANGLPVVLTEDPKCGDTSNIFMWSFLTFVLGLSGGDYFTSSHGAPQKQSDKILAPDGAQYLPPLYARIVDHLLQILEQIEAGGYTLKLAARKDPKLIHRLSYSRMATLYA
;
A
#
# COMPACT_ATOMS: atom_id res chain seq x y z
N MET A 1 -3.09 -5.17 43.66
CA MET A 1 -3.78 -6.40 43.22
C MET A 1 -2.86 -7.06 42.21
N ALA A 2 -2.52 -8.34 42.39
CA ALA A 2 -1.58 -9.02 41.51
C ALA A 2 -2.12 -9.02 40.08
N GLU A 3 -1.43 -8.34 39.17
CA GLU A 3 -1.67 -8.46 37.74
C GLU A 3 -1.38 -9.91 37.36
N THR A 4 -2.43 -10.69 37.18
CA THR A 4 -2.33 -11.98 36.51
C THR A 4 -1.93 -11.64 35.07
N MET A 5 -0.64 -11.78 34.76
CA MET A 5 -0.20 -11.93 33.38
C MET A 5 -0.99 -13.11 32.83
N LEU A 6 -1.99 -12.82 32.01
CA LEU A 6 -2.57 -13.80 31.12
C LEU A 6 -1.39 -14.27 30.26
N GLU A 7 -0.97 -15.52 30.40
CA GLU A 7 0.02 -16.14 29.52
C GLU A 7 -0.73 -16.83 28.39
N VAL A 8 -0.19 -16.77 27.16
CA VAL A 8 -0.73 -17.55 26.05
C VAL A 8 -0.43 -19.02 26.33
N THR A 9 -1.48 -19.86 26.39
CA THR A 9 -1.32 -21.30 26.57
C THR A 9 -1.73 -22.07 25.31
N PRO A 10 -1.17 -23.27 25.07
CA PRO A 10 -1.54 -24.10 23.92
C PRO A 10 -3.03 -24.51 23.88
N GLU A 11 -3.72 -24.44 25.01
CA GLU A 11 -5.12 -24.84 25.17
C GLU A 11 -6.10 -23.72 24.77
N MET A 12 -5.61 -22.49 24.60
CA MET A 12 -6.46 -21.37 24.19
C MET A 12 -7.03 -21.59 22.79
N THR A 13 -8.32 -21.33 22.65
CA THR A 13 -8.98 -21.26 21.35
C THR A 13 -8.45 -20.08 20.53
N PRO A 14 -8.59 -20.09 19.19
CA PRO A 14 -8.26 -18.93 18.35
C PRO A 14 -8.94 -17.62 18.78
N ALA A 15 -10.18 -17.69 19.30
CA ALA A 15 -10.91 -16.53 19.79
C ALA A 15 -10.30 -15.98 21.08
N GLU A 16 -9.93 -16.84 22.02
CA GLU A 16 -9.26 -16.43 23.27
C GLU A 16 -7.88 -15.84 23.00
N MET A 17 -7.09 -16.46 22.10
CA MET A 17 -5.79 -15.93 21.70
C MET A 17 -5.95 -14.54 21.07
N ARG A 18 -6.94 -14.36 20.20
CA ARG A 18 -7.25 -13.05 19.60
C ARG A 18 -7.57 -12.01 20.67
N GLU A 19 -8.52 -12.29 21.56
CA GLU A 19 -8.90 -11.33 22.62
C GLU A 19 -7.72 -11.01 23.55
N TYR A 20 -6.88 -11.99 23.85
CA TYR A 20 -5.64 -11.77 24.60
C TYR A 20 -4.72 -10.75 23.91
N TYR A 21 -4.40 -10.94 22.63
CA TYR A 21 -3.54 -10.01 21.89
C TYR A 21 -4.15 -8.61 21.76
N LEU A 22 -5.47 -8.53 21.56
CA LEU A 22 -6.17 -7.24 21.54
C LEU A 22 -6.06 -6.54 22.89
N GLU A 23 -6.26 -7.26 23.99
CA GLU A 23 -6.13 -6.71 25.33
C GLU A 23 -4.70 -6.26 25.66
N GLN A 24 -3.68 -7.04 25.29
CA GLN A 24 -2.28 -6.60 25.43
C GLN A 24 -2.02 -5.32 24.63
N THR A 25 -2.58 -5.22 23.43
CA THR A 25 -2.46 -4.02 22.59
C THR A 25 -3.14 -2.81 23.26
N ARG A 26 -4.36 -2.97 23.81
CA ARG A 26 -5.07 -1.92 24.56
C ARG A 26 -4.29 -1.45 25.78
N ARG A 27 -3.77 -2.39 26.58
CA ARG A 27 -2.98 -2.07 27.78
C ARG A 27 -1.70 -1.33 27.43
N SER A 28 -0.95 -1.81 26.44
CA SER A 28 0.26 -1.16 25.96
C SER A 28 -0.01 0.26 25.45
N LEU A 29 -1.13 0.48 24.75
CA LEU A 29 -1.55 1.80 24.30
C LEU A 29 -1.92 2.70 25.48
N ALA A 30 -2.83 2.26 26.35
CA ALA A 30 -3.30 3.04 27.50
C ALA A 30 -2.16 3.41 28.46
N GLN A 31 -1.21 2.50 28.71
CA GLN A 31 -0.04 2.76 29.56
C GLN A 31 0.85 3.86 28.98
N TRP A 32 1.02 3.87 27.66
CA TRP A 32 1.81 4.90 26.99
C TRP A 32 1.08 6.24 27.00
N GLU A 33 -0.21 6.25 26.63
CA GLU A 33 -1.04 7.47 26.58
C GLU A 33 -1.23 8.11 27.96
N ALA A 34 -1.17 7.34 29.05
CA ALA A 34 -1.26 7.87 30.41
C ALA A 34 -0.21 8.94 30.74
N ASN A 35 0.95 8.90 30.07
CA ASN A 35 2.06 9.85 30.27
C ASN A 35 2.36 10.67 29.01
N ASN A 36 1.59 10.49 27.95
CA ASN A 36 1.81 11.10 26.66
C ASN A 36 0.47 11.65 26.14
N PHE A 37 0.38 11.86 24.83
CA PHE A 37 -0.86 12.26 24.17
C PHE A 37 -1.68 11.05 23.73
N SER A 38 -2.98 11.24 23.50
CA SER A 38 -3.82 10.19 22.90
C SER A 38 -3.41 9.95 21.45
N ILE A 39 -2.90 8.76 21.15
CA ILE A 39 -2.72 8.26 19.78
C ILE A 39 -4.09 7.78 19.28
N HIS A 40 -4.84 7.06 20.09
CA HIS A 40 -6.12 6.45 19.75
C HIS A 40 -7.10 7.44 19.11
N ASP A 41 -7.21 8.65 19.67
CA ASP A 41 -8.20 9.62 19.21
C ASP A 41 -7.68 10.53 18.08
N ASN A 42 -6.47 10.29 17.57
CA ASN A 42 -5.79 11.17 16.63
C ASN A 42 -5.29 10.41 15.37
N PRO A 43 -6.18 9.77 14.59
CA PRO A 43 -5.81 9.25 13.27
C PRO A 43 -5.37 10.39 12.34
N PRO A 44 -4.23 10.27 11.64
CA PRO A 44 -3.71 11.33 10.77
C PRO A 44 -4.52 11.52 9.49
N PHE A 45 -5.11 10.44 8.98
CA PHE A 45 -5.84 10.44 7.71
C PHE A 45 -7.33 10.16 7.93
N PRO A 46 -8.24 10.97 7.36
CA PRO A 46 -9.68 10.82 7.53
C PRO A 46 -10.25 9.73 6.60
N LEU A 47 -9.79 8.49 6.75
CA LEU A 47 -10.16 7.37 5.87
C LEU A 47 -11.63 6.91 6.03
N ASP A 48 -12.30 7.31 7.11
CA ASP A 48 -13.74 7.10 7.27
C ASP A 48 -14.57 8.01 6.34
N SER A 49 -13.97 9.08 5.82
CA SER A 49 -14.58 9.99 4.85
C SER A 49 -14.35 9.55 3.40
N ASP A 50 -15.40 9.61 2.59
CA ASP A 50 -15.32 9.41 1.13
C ASP A 50 -14.73 10.63 0.40
N ALA A 51 -14.68 11.80 1.03
CA ALA A 51 -14.24 13.04 0.40
C ALA A 51 -12.72 13.09 0.24
N ALA A 52 -12.25 13.83 -0.76
CA ALA A 52 -10.83 14.17 -0.86
C ALA A 52 -10.37 14.92 0.40
N ALA A 53 -9.09 14.76 0.75
CA ALA A 53 -8.52 15.38 1.94
C ALA A 53 -7.09 15.86 1.68
N GLU A 54 -6.68 16.85 2.45
CA GLU A 54 -5.29 17.28 2.53
C GLU A 54 -4.83 17.17 3.98
N VAL A 55 -3.65 16.60 4.21
CA VAL A 55 -3.07 16.42 5.54
C VAL A 55 -1.70 17.07 5.55
N ARG A 56 -1.52 18.06 6.43
CA ARG A 56 -0.24 18.74 6.59
C ARG A 56 0.60 18.01 7.64
N LEU A 57 1.73 17.44 7.21
CA LEU A 57 2.78 16.99 8.11
C LEU A 57 3.66 18.19 8.45
N THR A 58 3.65 18.64 9.70
CA THR A 58 4.47 19.77 10.17
C THR A 58 5.78 19.28 10.79
N PRO A 59 6.80 20.14 10.92
CA PRO A 59 8.03 19.80 11.64
C PRO A 59 7.74 19.32 13.08
N GLU A 60 6.80 19.95 13.78
CA GLU A 60 6.46 19.62 15.17
C GLU A 60 5.81 18.23 15.27
N LEU A 61 4.93 17.89 14.31
CA LEU A 61 4.36 16.55 14.24
C LEU A 61 5.43 15.51 13.95
N ALA A 62 6.32 15.78 12.99
CA ALA A 62 7.42 14.87 12.62
C ALA A 62 8.34 14.57 13.81
N GLN A 63 8.69 15.60 14.59
CA GLN A 63 9.44 15.44 15.84
C GLN A 63 8.66 14.62 16.87
N ARG A 64 7.38 14.94 17.08
CA ARG A 64 6.51 14.26 18.07
C ARG A 64 6.36 12.76 17.80
N ILE A 65 6.38 12.35 16.54
CA ILE A 65 6.26 10.94 16.15
C ILE A 65 7.61 10.26 15.88
N ASN A 66 8.74 10.93 16.11
CA ASN A 66 10.08 10.43 15.77
C ASN A 66 10.20 9.98 14.30
N LEU A 67 9.66 10.76 13.36
CA LEU A 67 9.55 10.35 11.95
C LEU A 67 10.90 10.04 11.31
N ARG A 68 11.93 10.84 11.60
CA ARG A 68 13.29 10.65 11.10
C ARG A 68 13.85 9.27 11.47
N GLU A 69 13.77 8.91 12.75
CA GLU A 69 14.25 7.62 13.24
C GLU A 69 13.52 6.45 12.56
N GLN A 70 12.21 6.58 12.34
CA GLN A 70 11.43 5.58 11.63
C GLN A 70 11.89 5.41 10.17
N ILE A 71 12.13 6.51 9.45
CA ILE A 71 12.60 6.49 8.04
C ILE A 71 14.02 5.94 7.95
N GLU A 72 14.92 6.34 8.86
CA GLU A 72 16.29 5.82 8.91
C GLU A 72 16.30 4.32 9.20
N ALA A 73 15.47 3.84 10.13
CA ALA A 73 15.33 2.42 10.40
C ALA A 73 14.73 1.64 9.21
N PHE A 74 13.74 2.22 8.50
CA PHE A 74 13.23 1.64 7.26
C PHE A 74 14.33 1.55 6.19
N ALA A 75 15.14 2.61 6.06
CA ALA A 75 16.24 2.66 5.09
C ALA A 75 17.31 1.58 5.35
N GLU A 76 17.65 1.31 6.61
CA GLU A 76 18.57 0.22 6.95
C GLU A 76 18.02 -1.16 6.58
N GLU A 77 16.75 -1.43 6.90
CA GLU A 77 16.11 -2.71 6.56
C GLU A 77 15.94 -2.88 5.03
N ALA A 78 15.64 -1.79 4.32
CA ALA A 78 15.47 -1.75 2.87
C ALA A 78 16.72 -2.22 2.10
N LYS A 79 17.93 -2.05 2.66
CA LYS A 79 19.20 -2.49 2.05
C LYS A 79 19.30 -4.01 1.90
N VAL A 80 18.59 -4.76 2.75
CA VAL A 80 18.66 -6.23 2.80
C VAL A 80 17.31 -6.89 2.53
N SER A 81 16.24 -6.10 2.44
CA SER A 81 14.91 -6.63 2.24
C SER A 81 14.74 -7.19 0.83
N THR A 82 14.53 -8.48 0.75
CA THR A 82 14.15 -9.14 -0.50
C THR A 82 12.65 -9.20 -0.67
N ALA A 83 11.85 -9.21 0.41
CA ALA A 83 10.44 -9.57 0.35
C ALA A 83 9.52 -8.60 1.12
N GLY A 84 9.80 -7.31 1.00
CA GLY A 84 9.12 -6.22 1.71
C GLY A 84 9.71 -5.98 3.10
N VAL A 85 9.71 -4.73 3.54
CA VAL A 85 10.07 -4.37 4.93
C VAL A 85 8.92 -4.82 5.83
N ARG A 86 9.18 -5.78 6.73
CA ARG A 86 8.17 -6.42 7.58
C ARG A 86 8.40 -6.05 9.03
N GLU A 87 7.38 -5.53 9.68
CA GLU A 87 7.43 -5.26 11.11
C GLU A 87 6.08 -5.46 11.78
N ASN A 88 6.08 -5.42 13.10
CA ASN A 88 4.85 -5.30 13.86
C ASN A 88 4.14 -3.98 13.55
N GLN A 89 2.82 -4.03 13.57
CA GLN A 89 1.89 -2.91 13.54
C GLN A 89 0.99 -2.98 14.77
N ASN A 90 0.40 -1.85 15.15
CA ASN A 90 -0.71 -1.85 16.09
C ASN A 90 -2.01 -2.21 15.33
N VAL A 91 -2.62 -3.34 15.71
CA VAL A 91 -3.85 -3.85 15.08
C VAL A 91 -5.11 -3.05 15.43
N LEU A 92 -5.06 -2.21 16.47
CA LEU A 92 -6.15 -1.33 16.90
C LEU A 92 -5.99 0.10 16.39
N CYS A 93 -4.76 0.60 16.35
CA CYS A 93 -4.43 1.95 15.91
C CYS A 93 -3.36 1.89 14.82
N PRO A 94 -3.73 1.69 13.54
CA PRO A 94 -2.79 1.56 12.42
C PRO A 94 -1.88 2.79 12.21
N TRP A 95 -2.17 3.90 12.87
CA TRP A 95 -1.37 5.13 12.89
C TRP A 95 -0.45 5.28 14.11
N ASP A 96 -0.39 4.27 14.98
CA ASP A 96 0.47 4.27 16.16
C ASP A 96 1.95 4.29 15.77
N HIS A 97 2.56 5.47 15.89
CA HIS A 97 3.93 5.74 15.50
C HIS A 97 4.99 5.05 16.38
N ARG A 98 4.58 4.35 17.45
CA ARG A 98 5.48 3.48 18.22
C ARG A 98 5.88 2.23 17.43
N TYR A 99 5.12 1.92 16.38
CA TYR A 99 5.39 0.84 15.44
C TYR A 99 5.87 1.43 14.11
N ARG A 100 6.88 0.83 13.46
CA ARG A 100 7.37 1.34 12.16
C ARG A 100 6.41 1.12 11.01
N ILE A 101 5.60 0.06 11.08
CA ILE A 101 4.54 -0.16 10.10
C ILE A 101 3.29 0.55 10.63
N ASN A 102 3.09 1.76 10.12
CA ASN A 102 1.96 2.61 10.44
C ASN A 102 1.55 3.45 9.21
N GLU A 103 0.43 4.16 9.33
CA GLU A 103 -0.12 5.00 8.26
C GLU A 103 0.80 6.13 7.79
N TYR A 104 1.58 6.77 8.68
CA TYR A 104 2.49 7.83 8.26
C TYR A 104 3.55 7.27 7.30
N ILE A 105 4.13 6.12 7.64
CA ILE A 105 5.16 5.49 6.82
C ILE A 105 4.59 5.01 5.49
N PHE A 106 3.42 4.37 5.46
CA PHE A 106 2.80 3.96 4.20
C PHE A 106 2.35 5.14 3.33
N ALA A 107 1.89 6.23 3.93
CA ALA A 107 1.57 7.43 3.17
C ALA A 107 2.81 8.04 2.50
N LEU A 108 3.93 8.10 3.21
CA LEU A 108 5.20 8.59 2.66
C LEU A 108 5.80 7.64 1.63
N ILE A 109 5.66 6.33 1.81
CA ILE A 109 6.04 5.33 0.80
C ILE A 109 5.20 5.52 -0.47
N ALA A 110 3.89 5.76 -0.36
CA ALA A 110 3.04 6.04 -1.51
C ALA A 110 3.46 7.32 -2.25
N GLU A 111 3.81 8.39 -1.55
CA GLU A 111 4.37 9.61 -2.17
C GLU A 111 5.71 9.35 -2.88
N ALA A 112 6.64 8.68 -2.19
CA ALA A 112 7.95 8.34 -2.74
C ALA A 112 7.81 7.45 -3.98
N LEU A 113 6.94 6.45 -3.93
CA LEU A 113 6.63 5.58 -5.06
C LEU A 113 5.95 6.32 -6.20
N SER A 114 5.08 7.29 -5.90
CA SER A 114 4.43 8.11 -6.93
C SER A 114 5.46 8.85 -7.79
N LYS A 115 6.51 9.37 -7.16
CA LYS A 115 7.65 10.00 -7.85
C LYS A 115 8.45 8.96 -8.63
N LEU A 116 8.84 7.88 -7.97
CA LEU A 116 9.70 6.85 -8.55
C LEU A 116 9.09 6.22 -9.81
N VAL A 117 7.79 5.89 -9.82
CA VAL A 117 7.19 5.25 -11.00
C VAL A 117 7.12 6.17 -12.21
N VAL A 118 7.03 7.49 -12.01
CA VAL A 118 7.10 8.46 -13.10
C VAL A 118 8.50 8.49 -13.70
N GLU A 119 9.55 8.34 -12.89
CA GLU A 119 10.93 8.23 -13.35
C GLU A 119 11.21 6.91 -14.08
N LEU A 120 10.69 5.79 -13.55
CA LEU A 120 10.87 4.46 -14.12
C LEU A 120 10.10 4.26 -15.43
N GLN A 121 9.03 5.02 -15.66
CA GLN A 121 8.19 4.88 -16.84
C GLN A 121 8.97 5.06 -18.14
N PRO A 122 9.72 6.14 -18.40
CA PRO A 122 10.55 6.25 -19.59
C PRO A 122 11.67 5.20 -19.66
N GLU A 123 12.24 4.77 -18.52
CA GLU A 123 13.23 3.67 -18.49
C GLU A 123 12.62 2.36 -19.04
N ARG A 124 11.37 2.06 -18.68
CA ARG A 124 10.63 0.88 -19.17
C ARG A 124 10.45 0.87 -20.69
N PHE A 125 10.38 2.03 -21.33
CA PHE A 125 10.19 2.16 -22.78
C PHE A 125 11.46 2.56 -23.54
N ALA A 126 12.62 2.64 -22.85
CA ALA A 126 13.87 3.12 -23.43
C ALA A 126 14.39 2.23 -24.57
N ASP A 127 14.14 0.92 -24.51
CA ASP A 127 14.56 -0.04 -25.53
C ASP A 127 13.74 0.03 -26.83
N GLY A 128 12.81 0.98 -26.94
CA GLY A 128 12.06 1.23 -28.18
C GLY A 128 11.08 0.11 -28.54
N HIS A 129 10.73 -0.74 -27.58
CA HIS A 129 9.71 -1.78 -27.78
C HIS A 129 8.36 -1.14 -28.15
N GLN A 130 8.01 -1.23 -29.43
CA GLN A 130 6.69 -0.83 -29.90
C GLN A 130 5.66 -1.89 -29.53
N VAL A 131 4.55 -1.45 -28.93
CA VAL A 131 3.40 -2.31 -28.68
C VAL A 131 2.65 -2.53 -29.98
N ASP A 132 2.76 -3.72 -30.55
CA ASP A 132 1.97 -4.15 -31.72
C ASP A 132 0.56 -4.58 -31.25
N LEU A 133 -0.42 -3.70 -31.47
CA LEU A 133 -1.82 -3.94 -31.08
C LEU A 133 -2.44 -5.16 -31.74
N ILE A 134 -2.07 -5.48 -32.99
CA ILE A 134 -2.59 -6.67 -33.69
C ILE A 134 -2.06 -7.92 -32.99
N LYS A 135 -0.76 -7.93 -32.66
CA LYS A 135 -0.14 -9.04 -31.93
C LYS A 135 -0.72 -9.17 -30.52
N VAL A 136 -0.93 -8.06 -29.81
CA VAL A 136 -1.53 -8.05 -28.47
C VAL A 136 -2.96 -8.58 -28.50
N ARG A 137 -3.82 -8.09 -29.40
CA ARG A 137 -5.19 -8.60 -29.58
C ARG A 137 -5.20 -10.10 -29.87
N LYS A 138 -4.29 -10.57 -30.73
CA LYS A 138 -4.16 -12.00 -31.05
C LYS A 138 -3.73 -12.85 -29.84
N HIS A 139 -2.80 -12.37 -29.02
CA HIS A 139 -2.33 -13.11 -27.85
C HIS A 139 -3.37 -13.14 -26.72
N LEU A 140 -4.06 -12.02 -26.50
CA LEU A 140 -5.07 -11.91 -25.45
C LEU A 140 -6.40 -12.58 -25.83
N SER A 141 -6.75 -12.62 -27.13
CA SER A 141 -7.96 -13.28 -27.62
C SER A 141 -9.21 -12.86 -26.83
N GLU A 142 -9.92 -13.79 -26.19
CA GLU A 142 -11.12 -13.54 -25.38
C GLU A 142 -10.87 -12.65 -24.15
N GLN A 143 -9.63 -12.57 -23.66
CA GLN A 143 -9.25 -11.74 -22.52
C GLN A 143 -9.33 -10.25 -22.82
N VAL A 144 -9.34 -9.85 -24.09
CA VAL A 144 -9.46 -8.44 -24.50
C VAL A 144 -10.73 -7.81 -23.92
N GLY A 145 -11.87 -8.49 -24.02
CA GLY A 145 -13.14 -7.97 -23.50
C GLY A 145 -13.13 -7.80 -21.98
N VAL A 146 -12.37 -8.62 -21.26
CA VAL A 146 -12.21 -8.51 -19.81
C VAL A 146 -11.37 -7.30 -19.44
N ILE A 147 -10.26 -7.07 -20.15
CA ILE A 147 -9.40 -5.90 -19.96
C ILE A 147 -10.17 -4.61 -20.26
N GLU A 148 -10.88 -4.57 -21.39
CA GLU A 148 -11.73 -3.42 -21.76
C GLU A 148 -12.80 -3.15 -20.70
N ALA A 149 -13.37 -4.20 -20.08
CA ALA A 149 -14.33 -4.04 -19.00
C ALA A 149 -13.71 -3.53 -17.67
N ILE A 150 -12.47 -3.93 -17.36
CA ILE A 150 -11.73 -3.41 -16.19
C ILE A 150 -11.48 -1.92 -16.36
N PHE A 151 -10.90 -1.50 -17.49
CA PHE A 151 -10.57 -0.09 -17.74
C PHE A 151 -11.77 0.75 -18.21
N GLY A 152 -12.86 0.10 -18.63
CA GLY A 152 -14.06 0.72 -19.19
C GLY A 152 -13.78 1.53 -20.45
N ARG A 153 -12.83 1.08 -21.27
CA ARG A 153 -12.43 1.73 -22.52
C ARG A 153 -11.84 0.70 -23.50
N PRO A 154 -11.83 0.95 -24.82
CA PRO A 154 -11.25 0.06 -25.81
C PRO A 154 -9.77 -0.22 -25.55
N LEU A 155 -9.28 -1.41 -25.95
CA LEU A 155 -7.91 -1.85 -25.71
C LEU A 155 -6.86 -0.86 -26.23
N GLU A 156 -7.12 -0.21 -27.37
CA GLU A 156 -6.24 0.82 -27.93
C GLU A 156 -6.02 1.97 -26.94
N GLU A 157 -7.10 2.46 -26.33
CA GLU A 157 -7.01 3.52 -25.32
C GLU A 157 -6.36 3.05 -24.02
N VAL A 158 -6.51 1.76 -23.66
CA VAL A 158 -5.79 1.15 -22.54
C VAL A 158 -4.29 1.15 -22.82
N VAL A 159 -3.87 0.72 -24.01
CA VAL A 159 -2.46 0.68 -24.39
C VAL A 159 -1.85 2.08 -24.40
N GLU A 160 -2.56 3.08 -24.93
CA GLU A 160 -2.08 4.46 -24.90
C GLU A 160 -2.02 5.02 -23.47
N LEU A 161 -2.98 4.67 -22.61
CA LEU A 161 -2.91 5.00 -21.18
C LEU A 161 -1.65 4.42 -20.51
N MET A 162 -1.36 3.12 -20.74
CA MET A 162 -0.22 2.43 -20.13
C MET A 162 1.14 3.00 -20.57
N LYS A 163 1.20 3.60 -21.77
CA LYS A 163 2.39 4.32 -22.24
C LYS A 163 2.50 5.71 -21.60
N ALA A 164 1.38 6.44 -21.58
CA ALA A 164 1.36 7.84 -21.18
C ALA A 164 1.47 8.06 -19.68
N THR A 165 0.98 7.14 -18.85
CA THR A 165 0.92 7.34 -17.39
C THR A 165 1.15 6.01 -16.66
N PRO A 166 1.97 6.00 -15.59
CA PRO A 166 2.09 4.82 -14.74
C PRO A 166 0.72 4.44 -14.14
N VAL A 167 0.32 3.19 -14.30
CA VAL A 167 -0.90 2.64 -13.71
C VAL A 167 -0.52 1.58 -12.70
N ARG A 168 -1.01 1.70 -11.47
CA ARG A 168 -0.71 0.77 -10.38
C ARG A 168 -1.88 -0.16 -10.08
N ILE A 169 -1.64 -1.24 -9.36
CA ILE A 169 -2.65 -2.07 -8.71
C ILE A 169 -2.36 -2.15 -7.21
N VAL A 170 -3.37 -2.05 -6.35
CA VAL A 170 -3.19 -2.13 -4.89
C VAL A 170 -4.17 -3.14 -4.30
N GLY A 171 -3.70 -3.95 -3.36
CA GLY A 171 -4.54 -4.91 -2.66
C GLY A 171 -3.80 -5.64 -1.56
N GLY A 172 -4.36 -6.74 -1.07
CA GLY A 172 -3.70 -7.53 -0.05
C GLY A 172 -4.49 -8.74 0.41
N GLU A 173 -4.00 -9.34 1.47
CA GLU A 173 -4.59 -10.50 2.13
C GLU A 173 -5.37 -10.13 3.41
N VAL A 174 -5.75 -11.14 4.20
CA VAL A 174 -6.74 -11.10 5.28
C VAL A 174 -6.32 -10.44 6.60
N ARG A 175 -5.24 -9.64 6.63
CA ARG A 175 -4.80 -8.95 7.86
C ARG A 175 -5.73 -7.78 8.20
N SER A 176 -5.90 -7.53 9.51
CA SER A 176 -6.91 -6.59 10.04
C SER A 176 -6.86 -5.19 9.40
N ASN A 177 -5.66 -4.69 9.16
CA ASN A 177 -5.44 -3.32 8.66
C ASN A 177 -5.24 -3.27 7.14
N THR A 178 -5.26 -4.41 6.43
CA THR A 178 -5.07 -4.43 4.97
C THR A 178 -6.05 -3.49 4.25
N PRO A 179 -7.37 -3.54 4.47
CA PRO A 179 -8.30 -2.66 3.76
C PRO A 179 -7.97 -1.18 3.93
N ARG A 180 -7.51 -0.82 5.14
CA ARG A 180 -7.19 0.55 5.50
C ARG A 180 -5.92 1.05 4.81
N TYR A 181 -4.88 0.22 4.69
CA TYR A 181 -3.68 0.60 3.95
C TYR A 181 -3.90 0.60 2.43
N VAL A 182 -4.75 -0.29 1.92
CA VAL A 182 -5.18 -0.28 0.51
C VAL A 182 -5.92 1.03 0.19
N ASP A 183 -6.88 1.45 1.01
CA ASP A 183 -7.60 2.71 0.85
C ASP A 183 -6.64 3.92 0.94
N LEU A 184 -5.73 3.92 1.92
CA LEU A 184 -4.75 5.00 2.08
C LEU A 184 -3.84 5.17 0.87
N MET A 185 -3.11 4.11 0.48
CA MET A 185 -2.10 4.21 -0.58
C MET A 185 -2.74 4.45 -1.94
N SER A 186 -3.86 3.78 -2.25
CA SER A 186 -4.55 3.99 -3.53
C SER A 186 -5.05 5.42 -3.71
N ARG A 187 -5.59 6.04 -2.64
CA ARG A 187 -6.06 7.44 -2.69
C ARG A 187 -4.92 8.44 -2.81
N ILE A 188 -3.75 8.15 -2.23
CA ILE A 188 -2.54 8.96 -2.40
C ILE A 188 -2.02 8.87 -3.85
N TYR A 189 -1.94 7.66 -4.42
CA TYR A 189 -1.58 7.47 -5.82
C TYR A 189 -2.52 8.23 -6.78
N ALA A 190 -3.83 8.11 -6.56
CA ALA A 190 -4.83 8.84 -7.35
C ALA A 190 -4.69 10.37 -7.23
N ALA A 191 -4.40 10.88 -6.03
CA ALA A 191 -4.15 12.30 -5.82
C ALA A 191 -2.88 12.81 -6.52
N ASN A 192 -1.87 11.94 -6.63
CA ASN A 192 -0.65 12.17 -7.42
C ASN A 192 -0.85 11.93 -8.93
N GLY A 193 -2.07 11.69 -9.38
CA GLY A 193 -2.42 11.59 -10.79
C GLY A 193 -2.30 10.20 -11.40
N LEU A 194 -2.00 9.17 -10.60
CA LEU A 194 -1.83 7.80 -11.07
C LEU A 194 -3.17 7.05 -11.07
N PRO A 195 -3.57 6.41 -12.19
CA PRO A 195 -4.66 5.45 -12.15
C PRO A 195 -4.28 4.22 -11.32
N VAL A 196 -5.24 3.72 -10.53
CA VAL A 196 -5.06 2.60 -9.60
C VAL A 196 -6.16 1.57 -9.83
N VAL A 197 -5.78 0.35 -10.19
CA VAL A 197 -6.67 -0.80 -10.27
C VAL A 197 -6.91 -1.34 -8.87
N LEU A 198 -8.18 -1.51 -8.52
CA LEU A 198 -8.65 -2.02 -7.24
C LEU A 198 -9.73 -3.08 -7.46
N THR A 199 -9.94 -3.89 -6.44
CA THR A 199 -11.11 -4.76 -6.35
C THR A 199 -12.42 -3.95 -6.32
N GLU A 200 -13.54 -4.64 -6.54
CA GLU A 200 -14.85 -3.99 -6.69
C GLU A 200 -15.43 -3.48 -5.37
N ASP A 201 -15.01 -4.01 -4.22
CA ASP A 201 -15.40 -3.44 -2.92
C ASP A 201 -14.80 -2.02 -2.76
N PRO A 202 -15.65 -0.96 -2.71
CA PRO A 202 -15.18 0.42 -2.53
C PRO A 202 -14.57 0.68 -1.15
N LYS A 203 -14.73 -0.24 -0.19
CA LYS A 203 -14.10 -0.19 1.14
C LYS A 203 -12.84 -1.03 1.23
N CYS A 204 -12.38 -1.60 0.10
CA CYS A 204 -11.14 -2.36 0.00
C CYS A 204 -11.09 -3.62 0.91
N GLY A 205 -12.24 -4.19 1.27
CA GLY A 205 -12.35 -5.38 2.11
C GLY A 205 -12.13 -6.69 1.37
N ASP A 206 -12.18 -6.67 0.04
CA ASP A 206 -11.82 -7.81 -0.80
C ASP A 206 -10.35 -8.21 -0.60
N THR A 207 -10.08 -9.50 -0.66
CA THR A 207 -8.74 -10.06 -0.44
C THR A 207 -8.36 -10.99 -1.58
N SER A 208 -7.06 -11.22 -1.76
CA SER A 208 -6.59 -12.15 -2.76
C SER A 208 -5.31 -12.85 -2.32
N ASN A 209 -4.55 -13.36 -3.28
CA ASN A 209 -3.21 -13.87 -3.10
C ASN A 209 -2.21 -13.04 -3.92
N ILE A 210 -0.97 -12.99 -3.45
CA ILE A 210 0.10 -12.22 -4.09
C ILE A 210 0.38 -12.68 -5.51
N PHE A 211 0.21 -13.97 -5.79
CA PHE A 211 0.46 -14.54 -7.11
C PHE A 211 -0.49 -13.94 -8.15
N MET A 212 -1.77 -13.81 -7.81
CA MET A 212 -2.76 -13.15 -8.67
C MET A 212 -2.39 -11.68 -8.91
N TRP A 213 -1.93 -10.95 -7.89
CA TRP A 213 -1.49 -9.56 -8.06
C TRP A 213 -0.25 -9.43 -8.95
N SER A 214 0.73 -10.32 -8.76
CA SER A 214 1.91 -10.43 -9.62
C SER A 214 1.53 -10.71 -11.08
N PHE A 215 0.69 -11.72 -11.31
CA PHE A 215 0.19 -12.09 -12.62
C PHE A 215 -0.57 -10.94 -13.30
N LEU A 216 -1.51 -10.31 -12.58
CA LEU A 216 -2.31 -9.21 -13.13
C LEU A 216 -1.46 -7.98 -13.42
N THR A 217 -0.46 -7.67 -12.59
CA THR A 217 0.49 -6.57 -12.84
C THR A 217 1.17 -6.76 -14.20
N PHE A 218 1.65 -7.97 -14.46
CA PHE A 218 2.31 -8.32 -15.71
C PHE A 218 1.34 -8.33 -16.91
N VAL A 219 0.23 -9.08 -16.81
CA VAL A 219 -0.70 -9.30 -17.94
C VAL A 219 -1.45 -8.02 -18.33
N LEU A 220 -1.80 -7.18 -17.37
CA LEU A 220 -2.44 -5.88 -17.65
C LEU A 220 -1.43 -4.80 -18.07
N GLY A 221 -0.13 -5.10 -18.04
CA GLY A 221 0.93 -4.18 -18.45
C GLY A 221 1.11 -2.99 -17.50
N LEU A 222 0.79 -3.15 -16.23
CA LEU A 222 0.84 -2.10 -15.22
C LEU A 222 2.29 -1.66 -14.93
N SER A 223 2.47 -0.49 -14.32
CA SER A 223 3.79 0.00 -13.90
C SER A 223 4.27 -0.62 -12.59
N GLY A 224 3.51 -1.55 -12.02
CA GLY A 224 3.77 -2.16 -10.73
C GLY A 224 2.53 -2.20 -9.85
N GLY A 225 2.72 -2.55 -8.58
CA GLY A 225 1.63 -2.58 -7.61
C GLY A 225 2.10 -2.76 -6.19
N ASP A 226 1.17 -2.72 -5.25
CA ASP A 226 1.43 -2.81 -3.82
C ASP A 226 0.52 -3.89 -3.26
N TYR A 227 1.12 -4.85 -2.57
CA TYR A 227 0.41 -6.01 -2.04
C TYR A 227 0.69 -6.18 -0.55
N PHE A 228 -0.30 -5.87 0.27
CA PHE A 228 -0.17 -5.94 1.73
C PHE A 228 -0.21 -7.38 2.22
N THR A 229 0.92 -7.85 2.75
CA THR A 229 1.10 -9.18 3.33
C THR A 229 2.41 -9.23 4.13
N SER A 230 2.41 -9.92 5.27
CA SER A 230 3.64 -10.43 5.90
C SER A 230 3.82 -11.94 5.71
N SER A 231 3.21 -12.52 4.67
CA SER A 231 3.21 -13.96 4.36
C SER A 231 2.59 -14.75 5.53
N HIS A 232 3.27 -15.78 6.02
CA HIS A 232 2.94 -16.54 7.23
C HIS A 232 3.41 -15.87 8.54
N GLY A 233 3.71 -14.56 8.51
CA GLY A 233 4.06 -13.80 9.71
C GLY A 233 2.91 -13.75 10.72
N ALA A 234 3.25 -13.51 11.99
CA ALA A 234 2.25 -13.37 13.06
C ALA A 234 1.17 -12.33 12.70
N PRO A 235 -0.06 -12.42 13.24
CA PRO A 235 -1.17 -11.53 12.89
C PRO A 235 -0.85 -10.03 13.02
N GLN A 236 -0.01 -9.68 14.00
CA GLN A 236 0.45 -8.32 14.24
C GLN A 236 1.56 -7.84 13.30
N LYS A 237 2.14 -8.72 12.46
CA LYS A 237 3.12 -8.32 11.45
C LYS A 237 2.44 -7.88 10.17
N GLN A 238 2.92 -6.81 9.56
CA GLN A 238 2.47 -6.36 8.24
C GLN A 238 3.65 -5.90 7.40
N SER A 239 3.45 -5.87 6.09
CA SER A 239 4.37 -5.30 5.11
C SER A 239 3.61 -4.94 3.85
N ASP A 240 4.20 -4.02 3.09
CA ASP A 240 3.89 -3.84 1.69
C ASP A 240 4.95 -4.57 0.86
N LYS A 241 4.48 -5.47 -0.01
CA LYS A 241 5.30 -6.04 -1.07
C LYS A 241 5.02 -5.28 -2.36
N ILE A 242 5.98 -4.42 -2.69
CA ILE A 242 5.97 -3.62 -3.90
C ILE A 242 6.36 -4.50 -5.09
N LEU A 243 5.55 -4.48 -6.14
CA LEU A 243 5.70 -5.23 -7.38
C LEU A 243 6.19 -4.31 -8.51
N ALA A 244 7.10 -4.83 -9.32
CA ALA A 244 7.61 -4.26 -10.56
C ALA A 244 6.69 -4.59 -11.75
N PRO A 245 6.86 -3.91 -12.91
CA PRO A 245 6.03 -4.14 -14.09
C PRO A 245 6.02 -5.58 -14.61
N ASP A 246 7.05 -6.36 -14.31
CA ASP A 246 7.14 -7.78 -14.65
C ASP A 246 6.41 -8.70 -13.65
N GLY A 247 5.77 -8.11 -12.63
CA GLY A 247 5.09 -8.80 -11.53
C GLY A 247 6.05 -9.31 -10.45
N ALA A 248 7.36 -9.15 -10.59
CA ALA A 248 8.32 -9.53 -9.56
C ALA A 248 8.32 -8.49 -8.42
N GLN A 249 8.76 -8.89 -7.23
CA GLN A 249 8.91 -7.94 -6.12
C GLN A 249 10.12 -7.02 -6.34
N TYR A 250 10.04 -5.79 -5.84
CA TYR A 250 11.19 -4.89 -5.79
C TYR A 250 12.34 -5.52 -5.01
N LEU A 251 13.55 -5.32 -5.50
CA LEU A 251 14.80 -5.74 -4.88
C LEU A 251 15.53 -4.52 -4.27
N PRO A 252 16.55 -4.73 -3.41
CA PRO A 252 17.21 -3.64 -2.70
C PRO A 252 17.63 -2.42 -3.54
N PRO A 253 18.10 -2.55 -4.81
CA PRO A 253 18.42 -1.37 -5.63
C PRO A 253 17.22 -0.45 -5.91
N LEU A 254 16.01 -1.01 -6.08
CA LEU A 254 14.80 -0.22 -6.27
C LEU A 254 14.30 0.36 -4.94
N TYR A 255 14.43 -0.39 -3.84
CA TYR A 255 14.16 0.14 -2.51
C TYR A 255 15.06 1.32 -2.14
N ALA A 256 16.33 1.30 -2.54
CA ALA A 256 17.24 2.43 -2.33
C ALA A 256 16.72 3.73 -2.98
N ARG A 257 16.14 3.65 -4.19
CA ARG A 257 15.52 4.81 -4.84
C ARG A 257 14.26 5.31 -4.11
N ILE A 258 13.49 4.41 -3.49
CA ILE A 258 12.37 4.80 -2.62
C ILE A 258 12.89 5.55 -1.40
N VAL A 259 13.95 5.04 -0.77
CA VAL A 259 14.60 5.65 0.39
C VAL A 259 15.11 7.06 0.06
N ASP A 260 15.72 7.25 -1.11
CA ASP A 260 16.18 8.57 -1.55
C ASP A 260 15.02 9.60 -1.57
N HIS A 261 13.87 9.22 -2.13
CA HIS A 261 12.69 10.08 -2.11
C HIS A 261 12.08 10.25 -0.72
N LEU A 262 12.08 9.22 0.13
CA LEU A 262 11.62 9.33 1.51
C LEU A 262 12.46 10.34 2.30
N LEU A 263 13.78 10.31 2.15
CA LEU A 263 14.70 11.25 2.79
C LEU A 263 14.48 12.69 2.27
N GLN A 264 14.29 12.86 0.95
CA GLN A 264 13.94 14.17 0.37
C GLN A 264 12.61 14.71 0.91
N ILE A 265 11.59 13.87 1.06
CA ILE A 265 10.30 14.28 1.63
C ILE A 265 10.47 14.63 3.12
N LEU A 266 11.25 13.85 3.87
CA LEU A 266 11.56 14.12 5.27
C LEU A 266 12.23 15.49 5.44
N GLU A 267 13.22 15.82 4.62
CA GLU A 267 13.88 17.14 4.63
C GLU A 267 12.88 18.29 4.41
N GLN A 268 11.91 18.11 3.50
CA GLN A 268 10.85 19.10 3.27
C GLN A 268 9.92 19.23 4.48
N ILE A 269 9.55 18.11 5.11
CA ILE A 269 8.72 18.09 6.31
C ILE A 269 9.41 18.88 7.43
N GLU A 270 10.70 18.65 7.66
CA GLU A 270 11.46 19.30 8.73
C GLU A 270 11.75 20.77 8.45
N ALA A 271 11.94 21.15 7.18
CA ALA A 271 12.23 22.54 6.81
C ALA A 271 11.00 23.47 6.91
N GLY A 272 9.80 22.95 6.66
CA GLY A 272 8.58 23.77 6.70
C GLY A 272 7.27 23.01 6.58
N GLY A 273 7.31 21.69 6.56
CA GLY A 273 6.16 20.79 6.44
C GLY A 273 5.88 20.34 4.99
N TYR A 274 5.08 19.29 4.88
CA TYR A 274 4.69 18.67 3.61
C TYR A 274 3.17 18.42 3.60
N THR A 275 2.50 18.71 2.47
CA THR A 275 1.07 18.48 2.33
C THR A 275 0.83 17.20 1.53
N LEU A 276 0.33 16.18 2.21
CA LEU A 276 -0.19 14.96 1.60
C LEU A 276 -1.61 15.18 1.09
N LYS A 277 -1.94 14.55 -0.03
CA LYS A 277 -3.29 14.60 -0.60
C LYS A 277 -3.87 13.22 -0.74
N LEU A 278 -5.15 13.09 -0.40
CA LEU A 278 -5.94 11.89 -0.64
C LEU A 278 -7.04 12.26 -1.63
N ALA A 279 -7.15 11.48 -2.71
CA ALA A 279 -8.27 11.59 -3.64
C ALA A 279 -9.59 11.23 -2.95
N ALA A 280 -10.72 11.65 -3.52
CA ALA A 280 -12.01 11.14 -3.06
C ALA A 280 -12.13 9.64 -3.39
N ARG A 281 -12.88 8.87 -2.60
CA ARG A 281 -13.10 7.43 -2.84
C ARG A 281 -13.78 7.14 -4.18
N LYS A 282 -14.44 8.15 -4.77
CA LYS A 282 -15.05 8.10 -6.11
C LYS A 282 -14.22 8.79 -7.19
N ASP A 283 -12.95 9.09 -6.93
CA ASP A 283 -12.07 9.66 -7.94
C ASP A 283 -11.98 8.73 -9.16
N PRO A 284 -12.11 9.24 -10.40
CA PRO A 284 -12.10 8.41 -11.60
C PRO A 284 -10.79 7.66 -11.84
N LYS A 285 -9.71 8.02 -11.15
CA LYS A 285 -8.45 7.27 -11.17
C LYS A 285 -8.48 6.01 -10.32
N LEU A 286 -9.45 5.85 -9.42
CA LEU A 286 -9.67 4.62 -8.66
C LEU A 286 -10.57 3.68 -9.46
N ILE A 287 -9.98 2.66 -10.07
CA ILE A 287 -10.64 1.73 -10.99
C ILE A 287 -11.13 0.50 -10.21
N HIS A 288 -12.29 0.62 -9.57
CA HIS A 288 -12.97 -0.45 -8.81
C HIS A 288 -13.76 -1.41 -9.71
N ARG A 289 -13.08 -2.04 -10.68
CA ARG A 289 -13.72 -2.95 -11.65
C ARG A 289 -13.06 -4.32 -11.72
N LEU A 290 -12.13 -4.63 -10.82
CA LEU A 290 -11.49 -5.94 -10.77
C LEU A 290 -12.30 -6.90 -9.88
N SER A 291 -13.29 -7.58 -10.46
CA SER A 291 -14.05 -8.63 -9.77
C SER A 291 -13.30 -9.96 -9.78
N TYR A 292 -13.60 -10.86 -8.83
CA TYR A 292 -13.00 -12.20 -8.83
C TYR A 292 -13.32 -13.00 -10.11
N SER A 293 -14.51 -12.82 -10.68
CA SER A 293 -14.88 -13.45 -11.95
C SER A 293 -13.97 -12.98 -13.10
N ARG A 294 -13.66 -11.68 -13.18
CA ARG A 294 -12.74 -11.12 -14.17
C ARG A 294 -11.31 -11.61 -13.94
N MET A 295 -10.85 -11.66 -12.68
CA MET A 295 -9.53 -12.23 -12.36
C MET A 295 -9.44 -13.68 -12.81
N ALA A 296 -10.45 -14.50 -12.54
CA ALA A 296 -10.48 -15.91 -12.93
C ALA A 296 -10.45 -16.07 -14.46
N THR A 297 -11.18 -15.24 -15.22
CA THR A 297 -11.16 -15.28 -16.69
C THR A 297 -9.81 -14.86 -17.27
N LEU A 298 -9.11 -13.89 -16.66
CA LEU A 298 -7.76 -13.53 -17.11
C LEU A 298 -6.73 -14.62 -16.82
N TYR A 299 -6.95 -15.41 -15.77
CA TYR A 299 -6.04 -16.46 -15.36
C TYR A 299 -6.22 -17.80 -16.11
N ALA A 300 -7.45 -18.11 -16.52
CA ALA A 300 -7.82 -19.34 -17.23
C ALA A 300 -7.28 -19.37 -18.67
#